data_AF-A0A929PN13-F1
#
_entry.id   AF-A0A929PN13-F1
#
_cell.length_a   1.000
_cell.length_b   1.000
_cell.length_c   1.000
_cell.angle_alpha   90.00
_cell.angle_beta   90.00
_cell.angle_gamma   90.00
#
_symmetry.space_group_name_H-M   'P 1'
#
loop_
_entity.id
_entity.type
_entity.pdbx_description
1 polymer ?
#
loop_
_entity_poly.entity_id
_entity_poly.type
_entity_poly.pdbx_seq_one_letter_code
_entity_poly.pdbx_strand_id
1 'polypeptide(L)' 'MKRRVYLISGTGDYILPAKYTRPDFTIKGAGHFMVYANATEINSYIESKILHQT' A
#
# COMPACT_ATOMS: atom_id res chain seq x y z
N MET A 1 5.33 22.11 -8.20
CA MET A 1 5.22 20.65 -8.44
C MET A 1 4.11 20.08 -7.57
N LYS A 2 3.15 19.32 -8.13
CA LYS A 2 2.15 18.59 -7.33
C LYS A 2 2.81 17.35 -6.70
N ARG A 3 2.64 17.18 -5.39
CA ARG A 3 3.10 15.99 -4.66
C ARG A 3 2.14 14.83 -4.94
N ARG A 4 2.67 13.68 -5.37
CA ARG A 4 1.92 12.43 -5.49
C ARG A 4 2.00 11.68 -4.17
N VAL A 5 0.85 11.32 -3.61
CA VAL A 5 0.71 10.59 -2.35
C VAL A 5 -0.08 9.33 -2.68
N TYR A 6 0.39 8.18 -2.19
CA TYR A 6 -0.25 6.88 -2.38
C TYR A 6 -0.51 6.24 -1.03
N LEU A 7 -1.74 5.81 -0.77
CA LEU A 7 -2.12 5.04 0.39
C LEU A 7 -2.14 3.55 0.02
N ILE A 8 -1.34 2.77 0.75
CA ILE A 8 -1.32 1.31 0.68
C ILE A 8 -2.00 0.77 1.95
N SER A 9 -2.92 -0.18 1.82
CA SER A 9 -3.59 -0.78 2.98
C SER A 9 -3.80 -2.28 2.85
N GLY A 10 -3.78 -2.99 3.96
CA GLY A 10 -4.12 -4.40 4.01
C GLY A 10 -5.62 -4.63 4.14
N THR A 11 -6.19 -5.60 3.42
CA THR A 11 -7.64 -5.88 3.54
C THR A 11 -8.01 -6.63 4.83
N GLY A 12 -7.02 -7.17 5.54
CA GLY A 12 -7.16 -7.79 6.86
C GLY A 12 -6.78 -6.84 8.01
N ASP A 13 -6.56 -5.56 7.74
CA ASP A 13 -6.33 -4.56 8.78
C ASP A 13 -7.64 -4.26 9.52
N TYR A 14 -7.66 -4.52 10.83
CA TYR A 14 -8.77 -4.21 11.73
C TYR A 14 -8.59 -2.87 12.47
N ILE A 15 -7.37 -2.32 12.49
CA ILE A 15 -7.04 -1.03 13.11
C ILE A 15 -7.46 0.10 12.16
N LEU A 16 -7.07 0.00 10.88
CA LEU A 16 -7.45 0.93 9.82
C LEU A 16 -8.04 0.19 8.61
N PRO A 17 -9.31 -0.25 8.68
CA PRO A 17 -9.89 -1.07 7.62
C PRO A 17 -9.95 -0.38 6.27
N ALA A 18 -9.45 -1.05 5.22
CA ALA A 18 -9.37 -0.54 3.84
C ALA A 18 -10.72 0.00 3.30
N LYS A 19 -11.85 -0.56 3.75
CA LYS A 19 -13.21 -0.10 3.38
C LYS A 19 -13.51 1.35 3.78
N TYR A 20 -12.77 1.91 4.73
CA TYR A 20 -12.97 3.28 5.21
C TYR A 20 -11.91 4.27 4.71
N THR A 21 -10.82 3.79 4.10
CA THR A 21 -9.65 4.60 3.79
C THR A 21 -9.42 4.84 2.30
N ARG A 22 -10.19 4.20 1.40
CA ARG A 22 -10.09 4.33 -0.08
C ARG A 22 -8.63 4.29 -0.57
N PRO A 23 -7.90 3.20 -0.30
CA PRO A 23 -6.48 3.12 -0.64
C PRO A 23 -6.25 3.05 -2.15
N ASP A 24 -5.12 3.59 -2.59
CA ASP A 24 -4.64 3.50 -3.98
C ASP A 24 -4.17 2.08 -4.34
N PHE A 25 -3.85 1.28 -3.32
CA PHE A 25 -3.47 -0.11 -3.47
C PHE A 25 -3.80 -0.94 -2.23
N THR A 26 -4.31 -2.15 -2.45
CA THR A 26 -4.64 -3.08 -1.38
C THR A 26 -3.86 -4.37 -1.49
N ILE A 27 -3.36 -4.87 -0.35
CA ILE A 27 -2.79 -6.22 -0.25
C ILE A 27 -3.82 -7.14 0.42
N LYS A 28 -4.27 -8.17 -0.31
CA LYS A 28 -5.31 -9.08 0.16
C LYS A 28 -4.82 -9.88 1.37
N GLY A 29 -5.57 -9.81 2.47
CA GLY A 29 -5.28 -10.53 3.71
C GLY A 29 -4.18 -9.91 4.57
N ALA A 30 -3.48 -8.87 4.10
CA ALA A 30 -2.47 -8.20 4.90
C ALA A 30 -3.11 -7.43 6.07
N GLY A 31 -2.44 -7.42 7.22
CA GLY A 31 -2.84 -6.67 8.40
C GLY A 31 -2.17 -5.29 8.48
N HIS A 32 -2.26 -4.64 9.64
CA HIS A 32 -1.72 -3.29 9.85
C HIS A 32 -0.20 -3.21 9.64
N PHE A 33 0.53 -4.21 10.14
CA PHE A 33 1.98 -4.31 10.05
C PHE A 33 2.48 -4.91 8.73
N MET A 34 1.76 -4.66 7.63
CA MET A 34 2.05 -5.18 6.28
C MET A 34 3.45 -4.86 5.78
N VAL A 35 4.09 -3.79 6.25
CA VAL A 35 5.48 -3.44 5.90
C VAL A 35 6.49 -4.52 6.26
N TYR A 36 6.21 -5.30 7.32
CA TYR A 36 7.08 -6.40 7.74
C TYR A 36 6.67 -7.74 7.14
N ALA A 37 5.35 -7.99 7.03
CA ALA A 37 4.82 -9.27 6.56
C ALA A 37 4.76 -9.40 5.03
N ASN A 38 4.68 -8.29 4.31
CA ASN A 38 4.42 -8.22 2.87
C ASN A 38 5.45 -7.32 2.16
N ALA A 39 6.70 -7.33 2.62
CA ALA A 39 7.75 -6.42 2.15
C ALA A 39 7.96 -6.48 0.63
N THR A 40 7.93 -7.67 0.03
CA THR A 40 8.08 -7.86 -1.43
C THR A 40 6.99 -7.12 -2.22
N GLU A 41 5.73 -7.29 -1.85
CA GLU A 41 4.59 -6.68 -2.55
C GLU A 41 4.60 -5.15 -2.40
N ILE A 42 4.97 -4.66 -1.21
CA ILE A 42 5.12 -3.23 -0.95
C ILE A 42 6.23 -2.64 -1.80
N ASN A 43 7.40 -3.29 -1.82
CA ASN A 43 8.53 -2.83 -2.63
C ASN A 43 8.15 -2.80 -4.12
N SER A 44 7.55 -3.88 -4.65
CA SER A 44 7.10 -3.90 -6.04
C SER A 44 6.12 -2.76 -6.37
N TYR A 45 5.18 -2.44 -5.47
CA TYR A 45 4.29 -1.30 -5.69
C TYR A 45 5.05 0.02 -5.68
N ILE A 46 5.94 0.25 -4.71
CA ILE A 46 6.75 1.47 -4.61
C ILE A 46 7.60 1.66 -5.87
N GLU A 47 8.27 0.61 -6.33
CA GLU A 47 9.09 0.63 -7.55
C GLU A 47 8.24 0.98 -8.77
N SER A 48 7.03 0.40 -8.90
CA SER A 48 6.09 0.72 -9.98
C SER A 48 5.62 2.18 -9.99
N LYS A 49 5.65 2.87 -8.84
CA LYS A 49 5.20 4.27 -8.73
C LYS A 49 6.34 5.26 -8.78
N ILE A 50 7.51 4.93 -8.27
CA ILE A 50 8.61 5.88 -8.08
C ILE A 50 9.73 5.66 -9.10
N LEU A 51 10.12 4.42 -9.39
CA LEU A 51 11.34 4.12 -10.13
C LEU A 51 11.15 4.03 -11.65
N HIS A 52 9.95 3.69 -12.13
CA HIS A 52 9.65 3.57 -13.57
C HIS A 52 8.99 4.81 -14.19
N GLN A 53 9.27 6.00 -13.65
CA GLN A 53 8.85 7.26 -14.26
C GLN A 53 9.89 7.71 -15.30
N THR A 54 9.93 7.01 -16.43
CA THR A 54 10.64 7.43 -17.66
C THR A 54 9.64 7.95 -18.68
#